data_AF-A0A101WEQ8-F1
#
_entry.id   AF-A0A101WEQ8-F1
#
_cell.length_a   1.000
_cell.length_b   1.000
_cell.length_c   1.000
_cell.angle_alpha   90.00
_cell.angle_beta   90.00
_cell.angle_gamma   90.00
#
_symmetry.space_group_name_H-M   'P 1'
#
loop_
_entity.id
_entity.type
_entity.pdbx_description
1 polymer ?
#
loop_
_entity_poly.entity_id
_entity_poly.type
_entity_poly.pdbx_seq_one_letter_code
_entity_poly.pdbx_strand_id
1 'polypeptide(L)'
;MKTDNIPCCSFIKPLRWFGRSVGFVSSVVFLFFFIGEGVSEGIDLHSPDMQLLTFAILLFLSVSGCAVALFKERAGGIMQLAGGYLMAVYHFVNRGLKDADMALIFGLPFIFSGVVCLICSAIAFKSRKESI
;
A
#
# COMPACT_ATOMS: atom_id res chain seq x y z
N MET A 1 15.16 40.47 -12.74
CA MET A 1 13.79 40.28 -12.24
C MET A 1 13.75 38.90 -11.60
N LYS A 2 13.64 38.87 -10.28
CA LYS A 2 13.75 37.70 -9.40
C LYS A 2 12.34 37.12 -9.29
N THR A 3 12.10 35.93 -9.85
CA THR A 3 10.88 35.17 -9.57
C THR A 3 11.20 34.19 -8.46
N ASP A 4 10.83 34.62 -7.26
CA ASP A 4 11.00 33.89 -6.02
C ASP A 4 10.12 32.62 -5.97
N ASN A 5 10.65 31.62 -5.27
CA ASN A 5 9.93 30.55 -4.56
C ASN A 5 9.09 29.56 -5.39
N ILE A 6 9.70 28.40 -5.70
CA ILE A 6 9.00 27.14 -5.96
C ILE A 6 8.99 26.31 -4.65
N PRO A 7 8.06 26.53 -3.71
CA PRO A 7 7.95 25.71 -2.49
C PRO A 7 7.49 24.27 -2.78
N CYS A 8 6.91 24.01 -3.95
CA CYS A 8 6.42 22.68 -4.34
C CYS A 8 7.52 21.62 -4.31
N CYS A 9 8.75 21.92 -4.74
CA CYS A 9 9.79 20.91 -4.88
C CYS A 9 10.40 20.47 -3.54
N SER A 10 10.36 21.35 -2.52
CA SER A 10 10.84 21.05 -1.17
C SER A 10 9.87 20.17 -0.40
N PHE A 11 8.55 20.39 -0.53
CA PHE A 11 7.53 19.67 0.22
C PHE A 11 7.16 18.29 -0.36
N ILE A 12 7.29 18.10 -1.68
CA ILE A 12 6.96 16.81 -2.32
C ILE A 12 7.96 15.70 -1.95
N LYS A 13 9.24 16.05 -1.77
CA LYS A 13 10.30 15.08 -1.42
C LYS A 13 10.06 14.39 -0.06
N PRO A 14 9.80 15.10 1.06
CA PRO A 14 9.50 14.48 2.34
C PRO A 14 8.16 13.73 2.30
N LEU A 15 7.13 14.26 1.63
CA LEU A 15 5.84 13.58 1.52
C LEU A 15 5.95 12.24 0.77
N ARG A 16 6.72 12.22 -0.31
CA ARG A 16 7.04 11.01 -1.08
C ARG A 16 7.76 9.96 -0.22
N TRP A 17 8.78 10.39 0.53
CA TRP A 17 9.50 9.51 1.43
C TRP A 17 8.61 8.99 2.55
N PHE A 18 7.76 9.84 3.12
CA PHE A 18 6.80 9.46 4.14
C PHE A 18 5.86 8.36 3.65
N GLY A 19 5.24 8.53 2.46
CA GLY A 19 4.38 7.50 1.87
C GLY A 19 5.12 6.17 1.67
N ARG A 20 6.35 6.22 1.13
CA ARG A 20 7.18 5.01 0.92
C ARG A 20 7.56 4.34 2.24
N SER A 21 7.91 5.10 3.26
CA SER A 21 8.24 4.56 4.59
C SER A 21 7.03 3.89 5.22
N VAL A 22 5.83 4.49 5.11
CA VAL A 22 4.59 3.86 5.60
C VAL A 22 4.32 2.55 4.87
N GLY A 23 4.38 2.55 3.53
CA GLY A 23 4.20 1.34 2.72
C GLY A 23 5.22 0.25 3.05
N PHE A 24 6.48 0.62 3.26
CA PHE A 24 7.55 -0.32 3.61
C PHE A 24 7.35 -0.92 5.00
N VAL A 25 7.12 -0.09 6.02
CA VAL A 25 6.87 -0.56 7.40
C VAL A 25 5.65 -1.47 7.43
N SER A 26 4.56 -1.08 6.76
CA SER A 26 3.34 -1.90 6.66
C SER A 26 3.62 -3.24 6.00
N SER A 27 4.37 -3.24 4.88
CA SER A 27 4.75 -4.46 4.18
C SER A 27 5.54 -5.41 5.10
N VAL A 28 6.54 -4.89 5.80
CA VAL A 28 7.37 -5.68 6.71
C VAL A 28 6.53 -6.26 7.84
N VAL A 29 5.76 -5.42 8.55
CA VAL A 29 4.94 -5.84 9.69
C VAL A 29 3.93 -6.91 9.29
N PHE A 30 3.21 -6.72 8.18
CA PHE A 30 2.18 -7.67 7.76
C PHE A 30 2.76 -8.95 7.13
N LEU A 31 3.93 -8.91 6.50
CA LEU A 31 4.63 -10.14 6.10
C LEU A 31 5.03 -10.95 7.34
N PHE A 32 5.58 -10.32 8.38
CA PHE A 32 5.90 -11.01 9.62
C PHE A 32 4.65 -11.57 10.31
N PHE A 33 3.55 -10.81 10.34
CA PHE A 33 2.28 -11.28 10.87
C PHE A 33 1.75 -12.50 10.11
N PHE A 34 1.77 -12.44 8.77
CA PHE A 34 1.35 -13.55 7.92
C PHE A 34 2.20 -14.81 8.14
N ILE A 35 3.51 -14.67 8.28
CA ILE A 35 4.41 -15.79 8.60
C ILE A 35 4.08 -16.34 10.01
N GLY A 36 3.83 -15.47 10.99
CA GLY A 36 3.47 -15.87 12.35
C GLY A 36 2.18 -16.69 12.42
N GLU A 37 1.11 -16.19 11.79
CA GLU A 37 -0.17 -16.89 11.70
C GLU A 37 -0.05 -18.19 10.90
N GLY A 38 0.60 -18.15 9.72
CA GLY A 38 0.78 -19.32 8.87
C GLY A 38 1.61 -20.42 9.53
N VAL A 39 2.62 -20.08 10.34
CA VAL A 39 3.41 -21.08 11.10
C VAL A 39 2.61 -21.64 12.29
N SER A 40 1.77 -20.81 12.94
CA SER A 40 1.00 -21.22 14.12
C SER A 40 -0.17 -22.15 13.79
N GLU A 41 -0.82 -21.96 12.64
CA GLU A 41 -1.92 -22.84 12.22
C GLU A 41 -1.45 -24.20 11.68
N GLY A 42 -0.14 -24.42 11.58
CA GLY A 42 0.44 -25.67 11.11
C GLY A 42 0.00 -25.94 9.68
N ILE A 43 0.67 -25.31 8.70
CA ILE A 43 0.40 -25.45 7.27
C ILE A 43 0.34 -26.93 6.89
N ASP A 44 -0.85 -27.52 6.95
CA ASP A 44 -1.09 -28.84 6.41
C ASP A 44 -1.24 -28.63 4.90
N LEU A 45 -0.14 -28.80 4.16
CA LEU A 45 -0.09 -28.57 2.71
C LEU A 45 -1.15 -29.38 1.94
N HIS A 46 -1.75 -30.40 2.58
CA HIS A 46 -2.84 -31.19 2.03
C HIS A 46 -4.22 -30.53 2.09
N SER A 47 -4.43 -29.55 2.98
CA SER A 47 -5.71 -28.85 3.18
C SER A 47 -5.50 -27.34 3.34
N PRO A 48 -4.98 -26.63 2.32
CA PRO A 48 -4.66 -25.21 2.46
C PRO A 48 -5.93 -24.42 2.81
N ASP A 49 -5.87 -23.62 3.87
CA ASP A 49 -6.93 -22.67 4.16
C ASP A 49 -7.03 -21.65 3.00
N MET A 50 -8.09 -21.80 2.20
CA MET A 50 -8.36 -20.95 1.06
C MET A 50 -8.54 -19.49 1.48
N GLN A 51 -8.92 -19.22 2.73
CA GLN A 51 -9.02 -17.86 3.25
C GLN A 51 -7.63 -17.22 3.38
N LEU A 52 -6.73 -17.90 4.09
CA LEU A 52 -5.34 -17.49 4.26
C LEU A 52 -4.63 -17.30 2.92
N LEU A 53 -4.81 -18.25 1.98
CA LEU A 53 -4.20 -18.17 0.64
C LEU A 53 -4.71 -16.96 -0.16
N THR A 54 -6.02 -16.71 -0.14
CA THR A 54 -6.61 -15.55 -0.84
C THR A 54 -6.08 -14.25 -0.25
N PHE A 55 -6.02 -14.15 1.08
CA PHE A 55 -5.43 -13.01 1.76
C PHE A 55 -3.95 -12.82 1.42
N ALA A 56 -3.17 -13.91 1.34
CA ALA A 56 -1.76 -13.89 0.97
C ALA A 56 -1.53 -13.26 -0.41
N ILE A 57 -2.39 -13.61 -1.39
CA ILE A 57 -2.31 -13.07 -2.76
C ILE A 57 -2.59 -11.55 -2.74
N LEU A 58 -3.59 -11.11 -1.97
CA LEU A 58 -3.93 -9.69 -1.85
C LEU A 58 -2.83 -8.90 -1.13
N LEU A 59 -2.25 -9.47 -0.07
CA LEU A 59 -1.12 -8.89 0.63
C LEU A 59 0.09 -8.78 -0.31
N PHE A 60 0.38 -9.84 -1.08
CA PHE A 60 1.47 -9.83 -2.06
C PHE A 60 1.27 -8.77 -3.15
N LEU A 61 0.03 -8.52 -3.59
CA LEU A 61 -0.30 -7.43 -4.50
C LEU A 61 0.06 -6.06 -3.90
N SER A 62 -0.28 -5.82 -2.63
CA SER A 62 0.09 -4.59 -1.92
C SER A 62 1.61 -4.44 -1.73
N VAL A 63 2.28 -5.50 -1.28
CA VAL A 63 3.73 -5.52 -1.04
C VAL A 63 4.52 -5.30 -2.35
N SER A 64 4.13 -5.99 -3.42
CA SER A 64 4.73 -5.78 -4.75
C SER A 64 4.49 -4.35 -5.24
N GLY A 65 3.32 -3.76 -4.96
CA GLY A 65 3.04 -2.36 -5.20
C GLY A 65 4.02 -1.41 -4.47
N CYS A 66 4.43 -1.74 -3.24
CA CYS A 66 5.46 -0.98 -2.52
C CYS A 66 6.82 -1.03 -3.25
N ALA A 67 7.25 -2.21 -3.70
CA ALA A 67 8.49 -2.35 -4.48
C ALA A 67 8.42 -1.59 -5.81
N VAL A 68 7.30 -1.70 -6.54
CA VAL A 68 7.08 -0.99 -7.81
C VAL A 68 7.05 0.52 -7.60
N ALA A 69 6.55 1.02 -6.47
CA ALA A 69 6.48 2.45 -6.16
C ALA A 69 7.87 3.11 -6.05
N LEU A 70 8.94 2.33 -5.83
CA LEU A 70 10.32 2.83 -5.84
C LEU A 70 10.74 3.32 -7.24
N PHE A 71 10.33 2.61 -8.29
CA PHE A 71 10.68 2.88 -9.68
C PHE A 71 9.59 3.65 -10.43
N LYS A 72 8.32 3.32 -10.18
CA LYS A 72 7.13 3.86 -10.86
C LYS A 72 6.05 4.17 -9.84
N GLU A 73 6.09 5.39 -9.29
CA GLU A 73 5.19 5.83 -8.21
C GLU A 73 3.71 5.64 -8.52
N ARG A 74 3.29 5.98 -9.74
CA ARG A 74 1.89 5.86 -10.16
C ARG A 74 1.44 4.40 -10.20
N ALA A 75 2.24 3.53 -10.82
CA ALA A 75 1.89 2.11 -10.92
C ALA A 75 1.91 1.43 -9.54
N GLY A 76 2.95 1.66 -8.74
CA GLY A 76 3.05 1.10 -7.40
C GLY A 76 2.00 1.65 -6.44
N GLY A 77 1.63 2.93 -6.58
CA GLY A 77 0.53 3.54 -5.83
C GLY A 77 -0.82 2.92 -6.16
N ILE A 78 -1.11 2.66 -7.45
CA ILE A 78 -2.33 1.94 -7.86
C ILE A 78 -2.36 0.54 -7.26
N MET A 79 -1.24 -0.19 -7.32
CA MET A 79 -1.16 -1.56 -6.77
C MET A 79 -1.37 -1.61 -5.26
N GLN A 80 -0.74 -0.70 -4.50
CA GLN A 80 -0.96 -0.59 -3.05
C GLN A 80 -2.39 -0.19 -2.70
N LEU A 81 -2.97 0.77 -3.44
CA LEU A 81 -4.35 1.17 -3.25
C LEU A 81 -5.31 0.01 -3.52
N ALA A 82 -5.13 -0.68 -4.65
CA ALA A 82 -5.97 -1.80 -5.05
C ALA A 82 -5.85 -2.97 -4.07
N GLY A 83 -4.63 -3.36 -3.69
CA GLY A 83 -4.41 -4.42 -2.72
C GLY A 83 -4.97 -4.08 -1.34
N GLY A 84 -4.72 -2.88 -0.83
CA GLY A 84 -5.26 -2.40 0.45
C GLY A 84 -6.79 -2.36 0.47
N TYR A 85 -7.39 -1.85 -0.61
CA TYR A 85 -8.86 -1.81 -0.76
C TYR A 85 -9.46 -3.22 -0.84
N LEU A 86 -8.87 -4.10 -1.66
CA LEU A 86 -9.34 -5.49 -1.78
C LEU A 86 -9.21 -6.26 -0.47
N MET A 87 -8.13 -6.05 0.30
CA MET A 87 -7.99 -6.65 1.64
C MET A 87 -9.07 -6.15 2.60
N ALA A 88 -9.36 -4.86 2.62
CA ALA A 88 -10.42 -4.31 3.46
C ALA A 88 -11.80 -4.89 3.08
N VAL A 89 -12.12 -4.93 1.78
CA VAL A 89 -13.36 -5.53 1.27
C VAL A 89 -13.42 -7.03 1.61
N TYR A 90 -12.31 -7.75 1.46
CA TYR A 90 -12.22 -9.18 1.76
C TYR A 90 -12.58 -9.47 3.22
N HIS A 91 -12.04 -8.72 4.18
CA HIS A 91 -12.40 -8.87 5.59
C HIS A 91 -13.87 -8.53 5.85
N PHE A 92 -14.37 -7.46 5.23
CA PHE A 92 -15.76 -7.05 5.41
C PHE A 92 -16.77 -8.07 4.85
N VAL A 93 -16.47 -8.68 3.70
CA VAL A 93 -17.36 -9.68 3.07
C VAL A 93 -17.34 -11.01 3.83
N ASN A 94 -16.16 -11.49 4.24
CA ASN A 94 -16.05 -12.83 4.83
C ASN A 94 -16.41 -12.88 6.32
N ARG A 95 -16.18 -11.79 7.06
CA ARG A 95 -16.36 -11.78 8.52
C ARG A 95 -17.25 -10.64 9.03
N GLY A 96 -17.75 -9.80 8.13
CA GLY A 96 -18.73 -8.75 8.43
C GLY A 96 -18.16 -7.62 9.28
N LEU A 97 -19.04 -6.94 10.01
CA LEU A 97 -18.70 -5.82 10.90
C LEU A 97 -17.85 -6.23 12.11
N LYS A 98 -17.79 -7.53 12.45
CA LYS A 98 -17.01 -8.03 13.59
C LYS A 98 -15.51 -7.91 13.39
N ASP A 99 -15.06 -7.92 12.14
CA ASP A 99 -13.65 -7.84 11.73
C ASP A 99 -13.36 -6.53 10.98
N ALA A 100 -14.16 -5.49 11.24
CA ALA A 100 -13.96 -4.17 10.67
C ALA A 100 -12.63 -3.53 11.15
N ASP A 101 -12.20 -3.88 12.35
CA ASP A 101 -10.89 -3.54 12.89
C ASP A 101 -9.76 -4.15 12.05
N MET A 102 -9.85 -5.43 11.69
CA MET A 102 -8.87 -6.10 10.83
C MET A 102 -8.86 -5.51 9.42
N ALA A 103 -10.03 -5.21 8.86
CA ALA A 103 -10.13 -4.52 7.57
C ALA A 103 -9.38 -3.18 7.56
N LEU A 104 -9.48 -2.42 8.66
CA LEU A 104 -8.77 -1.15 8.82
C LEU A 104 -7.27 -1.36 9.08
N ILE A 105 -6.90 -2.30 9.95
CA ILE A 105 -5.51 -2.59 10.30
C ILE A 105 -4.74 -3.00 9.04
N PHE A 106 -5.25 -3.95 8.25
CA PHE A 106 -4.56 -4.43 7.06
C PHE A 106 -4.74 -3.51 5.84
N GLY A 107 -5.93 -2.94 5.64
CA GLY A 107 -6.22 -2.16 4.43
C GLY A 107 -5.69 -0.73 4.49
N LEU A 108 -5.91 -0.03 5.60
CA LEU A 108 -5.70 1.42 5.70
C LEU A 108 -4.25 1.85 5.45
N PRO A 109 -3.21 1.16 5.96
CA PRO A 109 -1.83 1.59 5.74
C PRO A 109 -1.40 1.54 4.27
N PHE A 110 -1.86 0.52 3.53
CA PHE A 110 -1.58 0.40 2.09
C PHE A 110 -2.41 1.37 1.25
N ILE A 111 -3.68 1.59 1.60
CA ILE A 111 -4.51 2.62 0.96
C ILE A 111 -3.87 3.98 1.15
N PHE A 112 -3.48 4.32 2.38
CA PHE A 112 -2.85 5.60 2.70
C PHE A 112 -1.55 5.79 1.92
N SER A 113 -0.65 4.81 1.95
CA SER A 113 0.59 4.83 1.17
C SER A 113 0.32 4.98 -0.33
N GLY A 114 -0.63 4.22 -0.87
CA GLY A 114 -1.04 4.29 -2.28
C GLY A 114 -1.55 5.67 -2.69
N VAL A 115 -2.44 6.27 -1.90
CA VAL A 115 -2.96 7.63 -2.13
C VAL A 115 -1.83 8.66 -2.13
N VAL A 116 -0.92 8.61 -1.14
CA VAL A 116 0.22 9.53 -1.06
C VAL A 116 1.12 9.41 -2.29
N CYS A 117 1.42 8.19 -2.75
CA CYS A 117 2.18 7.96 -3.97
C CYS A 117 1.48 8.53 -5.22
N LEU A 118 0.15 8.38 -5.32
CA LEU A 118 -0.63 8.89 -6.45
C LEU A 118 -0.66 10.42 -6.47
N ILE A 119 -0.88 11.07 -5.33
CA ILE A 119 -0.87 12.53 -5.21
C ILE A 119 0.51 13.07 -5.61
N CYS A 120 1.59 12.48 -5.08
CA CYS A 120 2.96 12.89 -5.44
C CYS A 120 3.22 12.75 -6.95
N SER A 121 2.74 11.66 -7.56
CA SER A 121 2.90 11.42 -9.00
C SER A 121 2.11 12.44 -9.86
N ALA A 122 0.91 12.83 -9.41
CA ALA A 122 0.05 13.78 -10.10
C ALA A 122 0.65 15.19 -10.07
N ILE A 123 1.17 15.63 -8.92
CA ILE A 123 1.83 16.94 -8.78
C ILE A 123 3.09 17.00 -9.64
N ALA A 124 3.90 15.93 -9.64
CA ALA A 124 5.10 15.85 -10.49
C ALA A 124 4.77 15.87 -11.99
N PHE A 125 3.65 15.26 -12.40
CA PHE A 125 3.18 15.31 -13.78
C PHE A 125 2.72 16.71 -14.19
N LYS A 126 1.95 17.39 -13.32
CA LYS A 126 1.47 18.76 -13.56
C LYS A 126 2.65 19.74 -13.73
N SER A 127 3.63 19.68 -12.84
CA SER A 127 4.81 20.55 -12.88
C SER A 127 5.65 20.38 -14.15
N ARG A 128 5.68 19.19 -14.77
CA ARG A 128 6.38 18.99 -16.06
C ARG A 128 5.63 19.59 -17.25
N LYS A 129 4.30 19.64 -17.22
CA LYS A 129 3.50 20.23 -18.30
C LYS A 129 3.59 21.76 -18.36
N GLU A 130 3.78 22.43 -17.22
CA GLU A 130 3.90 23.90 -17.15
C GLU A 130 5.29 24.42 -17.57
N SER A 131 6.24 23.53 -17.84
CA SER A 131 7.61 23.85 -18.25
C SER A 131 7.87 23.66 -19.76
N ILE A 132 6.87 23.23 -20.52
CA ILE A 132 6.91 23.04 -21.99
C ILE A 132 5.98 24.08 -22.61
#